data_AF-A0A015MD73-F1
#
_entry.id   AF-A0A015MD73-F1
#
_cell.length_a   1.000
_cell.length_b   1.000
_cell.length_c   1.000
_cell.angle_alpha   90.00
_cell.angle_beta   90.00
_cell.angle_gamma   90.00
#
_symmetry.space_group_name_H-M   'P 1'
#
loop_
_entity.id
_entity.type
_entity.pdbx_description
1 polymer ?
#
loop_
_entity_poly.entity_id
_entity_poly.type
_entity_poly.pdbx_seq_one_letter_code
_entity_poly.pdbx_strand_id
1 'polypeptide(L)' 'MENMDDWFITQNSNEHRQNALGWRRCNSDASQNRFAKQTGVRWSELLRLPYFDPIMFTIVDPMHCLFLGIAR' A
#
# COMPACT_ATOMS: atom_id res chain seq x y z
N MET A 1 5.61 11.42 25.56
CA MET A 1 4.60 11.45 24.50
C MET A 1 5.32 10.98 23.25
N GLU A 2 5.00 9.78 22.76
CA GLU A 2 5.50 9.34 21.45
C GLU A 2 5.06 10.37 20.42
N ASN A 3 5.98 10.76 19.54
CA ASN A 3 5.72 11.80 18.56
C ASN A 3 4.70 11.24 17.56
N MET A 4 3.54 11.89 17.48
CA MET A 4 2.45 11.49 16.58
C MET A 4 2.91 11.45 15.12
N ASP A 5 3.92 12.26 14.77
CA ASP A 5 4.53 12.28 13.44
C ASP A 5 5.22 10.96 13.07
N ASP A 6 5.69 10.17 14.05
CA ASP A 6 6.32 8.86 13.79
C ASP A 6 5.29 7.81 13.32
N TRP A 7 4.01 8.02 13.62
CA TRP A 7 2.93 7.10 13.25
C TRP A 7 2.35 7.40 11.86
N PHE A 8 2.42 8.66 11.41
CA PHE A 8 1.91 9.09 10.11
C PHE A 8 3.03 9.11 9.06
N ILE A 9 3.44 7.92 8.63
CA ILE A 9 4.34 7.79 7.49
C ILE A 9 3.59 8.25 6.23
N THR A 10 3.98 9.41 5.70
CA THR A 10 3.44 9.91 4.43
C THR A 10 3.90 8.96 3.32
N GLN A 11 3.00 8.12 2.85
CA GLN A 11 3.27 7.32 1.67
C GLN A 11 2.98 8.15 0.41
N ASN A 12 3.85 8.02 -0.60
CA ASN A 12 3.69 8.69 -1.89
C ASN A 12 3.14 7.71 -2.94
N SER A 13 2.04 8.08 -3.61
CA SER A 13 1.35 7.16 -4.52
C SER A 13 2.17 6.86 -5.78
N ASN A 14 3.04 7.79 -6.18
CA ASN A 14 4.01 7.55 -7.24
C ASN A 14 5.08 6.55 -6.82
N GLU A 15 5.60 6.65 -5.59
CA GLU A 15 6.58 5.70 -5.07
C GLU A 15 5.99 4.29 -4.98
N HIS A 16 4.76 4.17 -4.48
CA HIS A 16 4.03 2.91 -4.48
C HIS A 16 3.90 2.32 -5.90
N ARG A 17 3.54 3.15 -6.90
CA ARG A 17 3.46 2.70 -8.30
C ARG A 17 4.81 2.23 -8.85
N GLN A 18 5.90 2.94 -8.55
CA GLN A 18 7.24 2.53 -8.97
C GLN A 18 7.65 1.20 -8.32
N ASN A 19 7.39 1.03 -7.03
CA ASN A 19 7.65 -0.23 -6.32
C ASN A 19 6.82 -1.37 -6.89
N ALA A 20 5.54 -1.14 -7.20
CA ALA A 20 4.69 -2.14 -7.84
C ALA A 20 5.18 -2.54 -9.24
N LEU A 21 5.69 -1.58 -10.02
CA LEU A 21 6.33 -1.87 -11.31
C LEU A 21 7.65 -2.64 -11.13
N GLY A 22 8.44 -2.30 -10.11
CA GLY A 22 9.64 -3.05 -9.72
C GLY A 22 9.31 -4.51 -9.39
N TRP A 23 8.27 -4.73 -8.59
CA TRP A 23 7.74 -6.06 -8.28
C TRP A 23 7.29 -6.80 -9.55
N ARG A 24 6.58 -6.14 -10.47
CA ARG A 24 6.11 -6.76 -11.73
C ARG A 24 7.26 -7.18 -12.64
N ARG A 25 8.39 -6.45 -12.62
CA ARG A 25 9.58 -6.75 -13.43
C ARG A 25 10.40 -7.92 -12.89
N CYS A 26 10.13 -8.38 -11.68
CA CYS A 26 10.79 -9.55 -11.11
C CYS A 26 10.42 -10.82 -11.90
N ASN A 27 11.43 -11.56 -12.34
CA ASN A 27 11.28 -12.72 -13.24
C ASN A 27 10.98 -14.05 -12.54
N SER A 28 10.81 -14.07 -11.21
CA SER A 28 10.52 -15.29 -10.46
C SER A 28 9.66 -15.02 -9.22
N ASP A 29 8.85 -15.99 -8.83
CA ASP A 29 8.02 -15.89 -7.62
C ASP A 29 8.86 -15.65 -6.36
N ALA A 30 10.06 -16.23 -6.30
CA ALA A 30 10.98 -16.02 -5.19
C ALA A 30 11.46 -14.56 -5.10
N SER A 31 11.79 -13.95 -6.24
CA SER A 31 12.21 -12.54 -6.29
C SER A 31 11.05 -11.58 -6.01
N GLN A 32 9.86 -11.86 -6.54
CA GLN A 32 8.63 -11.14 -6.23
C GLN A 32 8.29 -11.20 -4.74
N ASN A 33 8.35 -12.38 -4.12
CA ASN A 33 8.08 -12.52 -2.69
C ASN A 33 9.12 -11.80 -1.82
N ARG A 34 10.40 -11.81 -2.19
CA ARG A 34 11.44 -11.03 -1.50
C ARG A 34 11.18 -9.53 -1.64
N PHE A 35 10.84 -9.06 -2.84
CA PHE A 35 10.54 -7.66 -3.11
C PHE A 35 9.32 -7.19 -2.30
N ALA A 36 8.24 -7.98 -2.30
CA ALA A 36 7.04 -7.68 -1.50
C ALA A 36 7.34 -7.69 0.01
N LYS A 37 8.22 -8.55 0.50
CA LYS A 37 8.65 -8.51 1.91
C LYS A 37 9.47 -7.26 2.27
N GLN A 38 10.24 -6.73 1.32
CA GLN A 38 11.07 -5.53 1.53
C GLN A 38 10.26 -4.24 1.42
N THR A 39 9.39 -4.14 0.42
CA THR A 39 8.65 -2.89 0.11
C THR A 39 7.21 -2.90 0.61
N GLY A 40 6.65 -4.06 0.94
CA GLY A 40 5.23 -4.21 1.27
C GLY A 40 4.28 -4.14 0.06
N VAL A 41 4.80 -3.92 -1.15
CA VAL A 41 4.01 -3.62 -2.35
C VAL A 41 3.93 -4.82 -3.30
N ARG A 42 2.77 -5.01 -3.95
CA ARG A 42 2.54 -5.96 -5.05
C ARG A 42 1.90 -5.27 -6.24
N TRP A 43 2.10 -5.79 -7.44
CA TRP A 43 1.39 -5.33 -8.63
C TRP A 43 -0.07 -5.80 -8.62
N SER A 44 -0.96 -4.91 -9.05
CA SER A 44 -2.37 -5.21 -9.34
C SER A 44 -2.78 -4.42 -10.59
N GLU A 45 -3.68 -4.98 -11.40
CA GLU A 45 -4.22 -4.28 -12.57
C GLU A 45 -4.98 -3.00 -12.17
N LEU A 46 -5.43 -2.88 -10.92
CA LEU A 46 -6.04 -1.66 -10.39
C LEU A 46 -5.09 -0.45 -10.46
N LEU A 47 -3.77 -0.67 -10.35
CA LEU A 47 -2.77 0.41 -10.40
C LEU A 47 -2.64 1.07 -11.79
N ARG A 48 -3.26 0.49 -12.82
CA ARG A 48 -3.33 1.07 -14.17
C ARG A 48 -4.43 2.11 -14.31
N LEU A 49 -5.40 2.12 -13.40
CA LEU A 49 -6.54 3.01 -13.47
C LEU A 49 -6.09 4.42 -13.06
N PRO A 50 -6.31 5.47 -13.89
CA PRO A 50 -5.84 6.82 -13.61
C PRO A 50 -6.37 7.40 -12.29
N TYR A 51 -7.57 6.97 -11.91
CA TYR A 51 -8.28 7.41 -10.71
C TYR A 51 -7.93 6.59 -9.46
N PHE A 52 -7.23 5.46 -9.59
CA PHE A 52 -6.94 4.59 -8.46
C PHE A 52 -5.68 5.05 -7.74
N ASP A 53 -5.85 5.52 -6.50
CA ASP A 53 -4.77 5.84 -5.58
C ASP A 53 -4.79 4.85 -4.40
N PRO A 54 -3.82 3.90 -4.35
CA PRO A 54 -3.78 2.90 -3.31
C PRO A 54 -3.60 3.51 -1.91
N ILE A 55 -3.03 4.69 -1.78
CA ILE A 55 -2.77 5.28 -0.46
C ILE A 55 -4.04 5.88 0.09
N MET A 56 -4.76 6.64 -0.74
CA MET A 56 -6.04 7.24 -0.36
C MET A 56 -7.13 6.19 -0.13
N PHE A 57 -7.09 5.07 -0.86
CA PHE A 57 -8.12 4.03 -0.77
C PHE A 57 -7.77 2.85 0.14
N THR A 58 -6.53 2.75 0.64
CA THR A 58 -6.13 1.72 1.63
C THR A 58 -6.26 2.20 3.07
N ILE A 59 -6.45 3.50 3.31
CA ILE A 59 -6.90 3.98 4.62
C ILE A 59 -8.21 3.27 4.88
N VAL A 60 -8.16 2.28 5.79
CA VAL A 60 -9.29 1.44 6.15
C VAL A 60 -10.46 2.37 6.38
N ASP A 61 -11.50 2.24 5.56
CA ASP A 61 -12.65 3.11 5.62
C ASP A 61 -13.08 3.19 7.09
N PRO A 62 -13.01 4.38 7.74
CA PRO A 62 -13.44 4.53 9.12
C PRO A 62 -14.84 3.96 9.30
N MET A 63 -15.68 4.02 8.26
CA MET A 63 -17.01 3.43 8.24
C MET A 63 -16.96 1.90 8.35
N HIS A 64 -16.01 1.22 7.71
CA HIS A 64 -15.87 -0.23 7.82
C HIS A 64 -15.34 -0.65 9.20
N CYS A 65 -14.37 0.09 9.75
CA CYS A 65 -13.91 -0.13 11.13
C CYS A 65 -14.99 0.15 12.17
N LEU A 66 -15.81 1.17 11.96
CA LEU A 66 -16.96 1.51 12.81
C LEU A 66 -18.04 0.44 12.70
N PHE A 67 -18.36 -0.03 11.49
CA PHE A 67 -19.38 -1.05 11.26
C PHE A 67 -18.98 -2.42 11.81
N LEU A 68 -17.69 -2.75 11.78
CA LEU A 68 -17.15 -3.97 12.38
C LEU A 68 -16.92 -3.86 13.91
N GLY A 69 -17.15 -2.69 14.51
CA GLY A 69 -16.96 -2.45 15.94
C GLY A 69 -15.50 -2.49 16.40
N ILE A 70 -14.56 -2.34 15.47
CA ILE A 70 -13.11 -2.39 15.71
C ILE A 70 -12.61 -1.01 16.14
N ALA A 71 -13.16 0.05 15.54
CA ALA A 71 -12.99 1.42 16.01
C ALA A 71 -14.11 1.77 17.00
N ARG A 72 -13.72 2.32 18.16
CA ARG A 72 -14.63 2.89 19.16
C ARG A 72 -14.69 4.41 19.02
#